data_AF-A0A151PIP6-F1
#
_entry.id   AF-A0A151PIP6-F1
#
_cell.length_a   1.000
_cell.length_b   1.000
_cell.length_c   1.000
_cell.angle_alpha   90.00
_cell.angle_beta   90.00
_cell.angle_gamma   90.00
#
_symmetry.space_group_name_H-M   'P 1'
#
loop_
_entity.id
_entity.type
_entity.pdbx_description
1 polymer ?
#
loop_
_entity_poly.entity_id
_entity_poly.type
_entity_poly.pdbx_seq_one_letter_code
_entity_poly.pdbx_strand_id
1 'polypeptide(L)'
;MVFLPLKRDKLQAAWEGPHIILDKLDNVTYVVARSGKRPKTVHVNMLKPHFNRNDVVFWISSVEGSPEDPEEPVMYGDWDGEAGVEELCLPDHLPSQDKNKLLAALKDFGTAFSN
;
A
#
# COMPACT_ATOMS: atom_id res chain seq x y z
N MET A 1 -4.93 10.64 0.65
CA MET A 1 -4.20 11.52 -0.30
C MET A 1 -5.20 12.47 -0.95
N VAL A 2 -4.74 13.66 -1.39
CA VAL A 2 -5.54 14.68 -2.07
C VAL A 2 -4.92 15.01 -3.42
N PHE A 3 -5.72 15.03 -4.48
CA PHE A 3 -5.28 15.42 -5.82
C PHE A 3 -5.05 16.94 -5.90
N LEU A 4 -3.94 17.34 -6.52
CA LEU A 4 -3.59 18.73 -6.77
C LEU A 4 -3.58 19.01 -8.28
N PRO A 5 -4.69 19.47 -8.87
CA PRO A 5 -4.68 19.93 -10.24
C PRO A 5 -3.88 21.23 -10.33
N LEU A 6 -2.69 21.17 -10.91
CA LEU A 6 -1.88 22.36 -11.15
C LEU A 6 -2.44 23.12 -12.35
N LYS A 7 -2.62 24.43 -12.18
CA LYS A 7 -3.22 25.29 -13.22
C LYS A 7 -2.32 25.50 -14.44
N ARG A 8 -1.01 25.27 -14.32
CA ARG A 8 -0.02 25.62 -15.36
C ARG A 8 0.40 24.45 -16.23
N ASP A 9 0.65 23.28 -15.64
CA ASP A 9 1.14 22.11 -16.36
C ASP A 9 0.28 20.90 -16.02
N LYS A 10 -0.45 20.39 -17.02
CA LYS A 10 -1.37 19.26 -16.88
C LYS A 10 -0.62 17.95 -16.60
N LEU A 11 0.67 17.87 -16.99
CA LEU A 11 1.49 16.68 -16.79
C LEU A 11 2.09 16.61 -15.37
N GLN A 12 2.06 17.71 -14.63
CA GLN A 12 2.57 17.78 -13.25
C GLN A 12 1.49 17.51 -12.20
N ALA A 13 0.32 17.02 -12.60
CA ALA A 13 -0.72 16.65 -11.67
C ALA A 13 -0.21 15.59 -10.70
N ALA A 14 -0.30 15.87 -9.40
CA ALA A 14 0.26 15.02 -8.35
C ALA A 14 -0.75 14.75 -7.24
N TRP A 15 -0.55 13.62 -6.56
CA TRP A 15 -1.24 13.27 -5.32
C TRP A 15 -0.40 13.73 -4.13
N GLU A 16 -0.98 14.55 -3.25
CA GLU A 16 -0.35 15.04 -2.01
C GLU A 16 -0.88 14.23 -0.82
N GLY A 17 0.00 13.85 0.11
CA GLY A 17 -0.39 13.16 1.33
C GLY A 17 0.76 12.39 2.00
N PRO A 18 0.48 11.66 3.09
CA PRO A 18 -0.84 11.39 3.67
C PRO A 18 -1.49 12.61 4.33
N HIS A 19 -2.82 12.66 4.30
CA HIS A 19 -3.61 13.70 4.95
C HIS A 19 -4.79 13.06 5.70
N ILE A 20 -5.14 13.64 6.84
CA ILE A 20 -6.21 13.17 7.72
C ILE A 20 -7.51 13.89 7.35
N ILE A 21 -8.60 13.13 7.25
CA ILE A 21 -9.96 13.67 7.13
C ILE A 21 -10.39 14.14 8.51
N LEU A 22 -10.71 15.42 8.65
CA LEU A 22 -11.15 16.02 9.90
C LEU A 22 -12.67 15.93 10.07
N ASP A 23 -13.41 16.10 8.97
CA ASP A 23 -14.87 16.12 9.00
C ASP A 23 -15.47 15.69 7.66
N LYS A 24 -16.70 15.15 7.71
CA LYS A 24 -17.51 14.77 6.56
C LYS A 24 -18.73 15.70 6.51
N LEU A 25 -18.72 16.64 5.58
CA LEU A 25 -19.81 17.63 5.45
C LEU A 25 -21.04 17.02 4.76
N ASP A 26 -20.81 16.19 3.75
CA ASP A 26 -21.85 15.45 3.03
C ASP A 26 -21.28 14.11 2.51
N ASN A 27 -22.03 13.37 1.68
CA ASN A 27 -21.57 12.07 1.16
C ASN A 27 -20.36 12.15 0.21
N VAL A 28 -20.15 13.30 -0.43
CA VAL A 28 -19.13 13.51 -1.46
C VAL A 28 -18.12 14.60 -1.09
N THR A 29 -18.28 15.29 0.03
CA THR A 29 -17.50 16.46 0.42
C THR A 29 -16.92 16.27 1.82
N TYR A 30 -15.61 16.42 1.91
CA TYR A 30 -14.83 16.17 3.11
C TYR A 30 -13.91 17.35 3.42
N VAL A 31 -13.64 17.57 4.71
CA VAL A 31 -12.65 18.53 5.18
C VAL A 31 -11.36 17.79 5.49
N VAL A 32 -10.27 18.20 4.87
CA VAL A 32 -8.96 17.55 5.00
C VAL A 32 -7.95 18.47 5.67
N ALA A 33 -7.22 17.92 6.65
CA ALA A 33 -6.09 18.58 7.29
C ALA A 33 -4.93 18.73 6.30
N ARG A 34 -4.30 19.91 6.26
CA ARG A 34 -3.07 20.14 5.52
C ARG A 34 -1.98 20.59 6.46
N SER A 35 -0.81 19.95 6.39
CA SER A 35 0.32 20.31 7.24
C SER A 35 0.71 21.78 7.02
N GLY A 36 0.72 22.57 8.09
CA GLY A 36 1.07 24.00 8.06
C GLY A 36 0.12 24.92 7.27
N LYS A 37 -1.06 24.43 6.86
CA LYS A 37 -2.05 25.21 6.10
C LYS A 37 -3.44 25.04 6.71
N ARG A 38 -4.34 25.97 6.38
CA ARG A 38 -5.75 25.84 6.79
C ARG A 38 -6.37 24.57 6.21
N PRO A 39 -7.29 23.92 6.94
CA PRO A 39 -8.07 22.81 6.42
C PRO A 39 -8.75 23.18 5.09
N LYS A 40 -8.85 22.22 4.20
CA LYS A 40 -9.42 22.44 2.87
C LYS A 40 -10.59 21.48 2.64
N THR A 41 -11.70 22.04 2.19
CA THR A 41 -12.85 21.28 1.70
C THR A 41 -12.56 20.73 0.31
N VAL A 42 -12.77 19.43 0.12
CA VAL A 42 -12.49 18.72 -1.14
C VAL A 42 -13.59 17.71 -1.44
N HIS A 43 -13.83 17.51 -2.74
CA HIS A 43 -14.75 16.49 -3.24
C HIS A 43 -14.08 15.10 -3.20
N VAL A 44 -14.85 14.03 -3.05
CA VAL A 44 -14.38 12.64 -2.94
C VAL A 44 -13.54 12.20 -4.14
N ASN A 45 -13.86 12.66 -5.35
CA ASN A 45 -13.06 12.38 -6.56
C ASN A 45 -11.63 12.97 -6.50
N MET A 46 -11.39 13.90 -5.59
CA MET A 46 -10.06 14.48 -5.33
C MET A 46 -9.33 13.72 -4.22
N LEU A 47 -9.92 12.65 -3.68
CA LEU A 47 -9.36 11.84 -2.61
C LEU A 47 -8.98 10.47 -3.15
N LYS A 48 -7.88 9.94 -2.61
CA LYS A 48 -7.49 8.55 -2.79
C LYS A 48 -7.08 8.00 -1.41
N PRO A 49 -7.59 6.81 -1.00
CA PRO A 49 -7.14 6.16 0.22
C PRO A 49 -5.61 6.02 0.21
N HIS A 50 -5.01 6.30 1.37
CA HIS A 50 -3.58 6.07 1.55
C HIS A 50 -3.39 4.76 2.29
N PHE A 51 -2.66 3.83 1.70
CA PHE A 51 -2.28 2.57 2.34
C PHE A 51 -0.79 2.66 2.67
N ASN A 52 -0.44 2.34 3.91
CA ASN A 52 0.95 2.17 4.28
C ASN A 52 1.50 0.92 3.58
N ARG A 53 2.68 1.04 2.97
CA ARG A 53 3.32 -0.07 2.25
C ARG A 53 3.74 -1.20 3.18
N ASN A 54 3.99 -0.91 4.45
CA ASN A 54 4.35 -1.92 5.44
C ASN A 54 3.14 -2.76 5.87
N ASP A 55 1.93 -2.24 5.70
CA ASP A 55 0.70 -2.87 6.19
C ASP A 55 -0.02 -3.68 5.08
N VAL A 56 0.29 -3.42 3.80
CA VAL A 56 -0.45 -4.01 2.67
C VAL A 56 0.48 -4.31 1.49
N VAL A 57 0.64 -5.60 1.16
CA VAL A 57 1.25 -6.07 -0.09
C VAL A 57 0.13 -6.34 -1.10
N PHE A 58 0.04 -5.53 -2.16
CA PHE A 58 -0.83 -5.83 -3.29
C PHE A 58 -0.18 -6.93 -4.15
N TRP A 59 -0.69 -8.15 -4.03
CA TRP A 59 -0.29 -9.25 -4.91
C TRP A 59 -0.84 -9.00 -6.31
N ILE A 60 0.00 -8.56 -7.25
CA ILE A 60 -0.38 -8.53 -8.66
C ILE A 60 -0.08 -9.92 -9.23
N SER A 61 -1.09 -10.78 -9.28
CA SER A 61 -1.00 -12.05 -9.98
C SER A 61 -0.99 -11.79 -11.49
N SER A 62 0.02 -12.30 -12.22
CA SER A 62 0.03 -12.29 -13.68
C SER A 62 -0.94 -13.32 -14.30
N VAL A 63 -1.80 -13.97 -13.50
CA VAL A 63 -2.75 -14.94 -14.05
C VAL A 63 -3.86 -14.19 -14.77
N GLU A 64 -3.95 -14.40 -16.06
CA GLU A 64 -5.00 -13.84 -16.89
C GLU A 64 -6.34 -14.48 -16.48
N GLY A 65 -7.12 -13.73 -15.70
CA GLY A 65 -8.57 -13.85 -15.54
C GLY A 65 -9.10 -15.19 -15.02
N SER A 66 -9.27 -15.29 -13.70
CA SER A 66 -10.42 -16.01 -13.14
C SER A 66 -11.30 -15.00 -12.40
N PRO A 67 -12.63 -14.95 -12.65
CA PRO A 67 -13.54 -13.95 -12.07
C PRO A 67 -13.82 -14.13 -10.57
N GLU A 68 -13.11 -15.04 -9.90
CA GLU A 68 -13.25 -15.36 -8.48
C GLU A 68 -12.08 -14.81 -7.64
N ASP A 69 -11.23 -13.95 -8.19
CA ASP A 69 -10.15 -13.31 -7.43
C ASP A 69 -10.75 -12.23 -6.51
N PRO A 70 -10.59 -12.33 -5.18
CA PRO A 70 -11.14 -11.33 -4.28
C PRO A 70 -10.45 -9.98 -4.55
N GLU A 71 -11.24 -8.95 -4.86
CA GLU A 71 -10.81 -7.54 -4.91
C GLU A 71 -10.32 -7.01 -3.54
N GLU A 72 -10.28 -7.86 -2.52
CA GLU A 72 -9.88 -7.49 -1.17
C GLU A 72 -8.36 -7.45 -1.03
N PRO A 73 -7.80 -6.35 -0.50
CA PRO A 73 -6.41 -6.30 -0.10
C PRO A 73 -6.14 -7.45 0.88
N VAL A 74 -5.19 -8.33 0.54
CA VAL A 74 -4.71 -9.35 1.47
C VAL A 74 -3.97 -8.62 2.60
N MET A 75 -4.65 -8.43 3.73
CA MET A 75 -4.08 -7.85 4.94
C MET A 75 -3.21 -8.93 5.60
N TYR A 76 -1.89 -8.83 5.46
CA TYR A 76 -0.99 -9.60 6.30
C TYR A 76 -0.98 -8.98 7.71
N GLY A 77 -0.78 -9.80 8.74
CA GLY A 77 -0.69 -9.34 10.13
C GLY A 77 0.41 -8.29 10.30
N ASP A 78 0.29 -7.50 11.36
CA ASP A 78 1.21 -6.41 11.75
C ASP A 78 2.67 -6.85 11.60
N TRP A 79 3.30 -6.45 10.49
CA TRP A 79 4.70 -6.73 10.20
C TRP A 79 5.50 -5.59 10.84
N ASP A 80 6.12 -5.87 11.98
CA ASP A 80 6.87 -4.90 12.78
C ASP A 80 8.18 -4.42 12.12
N GLY A 81 8.56 -5.01 10.97
CA GLY A 81 9.75 -4.66 10.22
C GLY A 81 11.05 -5.20 10.80
N GLU A 82 11.00 -5.93 11.94
CA GLU A 82 12.17 -6.56 12.57
C GLU A 82 12.34 -8.02 12.16
N ALA A 83 11.24 -8.69 11.77
CA ALA A 83 11.27 -10.07 11.31
C ALA A 83 12.13 -10.23 10.04
N GLY A 84 13.31 -10.81 10.19
CA GLY A 84 14.20 -11.14 9.07
C GLY A 84 13.65 -12.30 8.23
N VAL A 85 14.28 -12.58 7.08
CA VAL A 85 14.00 -13.76 6.23
C VAL A 85 14.08 -15.08 7.03
N GLU A 86 14.82 -15.08 8.15
CA GLU A 86 14.99 -16.22 9.04
C GLU A 86 13.75 -16.56 9.87
N GLU A 87 12.79 -15.63 9.98
CA GLU A 87 11.55 -15.80 10.77
C GLU A 87 10.34 -16.16 9.89
N LEU A 88 10.55 -16.36 8.59
CA LEU A 88 9.51 -16.75 7.65
C LEU A 88 8.93 -18.14 7.98
N CYS A 89 7.67 -18.16 8.43
CA CYS A 89 6.91 -19.38 8.64
C CYS A 89 6.45 -19.99 7.30
N LEU A 90 7.26 -20.87 6.72
CA LEU A 90 6.91 -21.54 5.46
C LEU A 90 5.84 -22.63 5.67
N PRO A 91 4.83 -22.75 4.79
CA PRO A 91 3.74 -23.71 4.95
C PRO A 91 4.20 -25.17 5.08
N ASP A 92 3.51 -25.96 5.90
CA ASP A 92 3.88 -27.35 6.20
C ASP A 92 3.82 -28.30 4.99
N HIS A 93 3.00 -27.96 3.99
CA HIS A 93 2.86 -28.75 2.77
C HIS A 93 4.03 -28.57 1.78
N LEU A 94 4.92 -27.60 2.00
CA LEU A 94 6.07 -27.39 1.13
C LEU A 94 7.19 -28.40 1.47
N PRO A 95 7.73 -29.16 0.49
CA PRO A 95 8.84 -30.08 0.74
C PRO A 95 10.04 -29.38 1.34
N SER A 96 10.76 -30.05 2.26
CA SER A 96 11.92 -29.48 2.97
C SER A 96 13.02 -29.00 2.02
N GLN A 97 13.21 -29.69 0.90
CA GLN A 97 14.17 -29.28 -0.13
C GLN A 97 13.81 -27.94 -0.76
N ASP A 98 12.52 -27.72 -1.04
CA ASP A 98 12.06 -26.49 -1.69
C ASP A 98 11.99 -25.33 -0.70
N LYS A 99 11.65 -25.61 0.57
CA LYS A 99 11.83 -24.67 1.68
C LYS A 99 13.27 -24.13 1.75
N ASN A 100 14.24 -25.04 1.69
CA ASN A 100 15.67 -24.67 1.78
C ASN A 100 16.15 -23.87 0.56
N LYS A 101 15.70 -24.23 -0.65
CA LYS A 101 16.02 -23.46 -1.87
C LYS A 101 15.43 -22.05 -1.82
N LEU A 102 14.18 -21.93 -1.36
CA LEU A 102 13.51 -20.65 -1.21
C LEU A 102 14.23 -19.76 -0.20
N LEU A 103 14.55 -20.29 0.99
CA LEU A 103 15.29 -19.55 2.00
C LEU A 103 16.68 -19.12 1.51
N ALA A 104 17.38 -19.98 0.77
CA ALA A 104 18.67 -19.62 0.17
C ALA A 104 18.53 -18.47 -0.83
N ALA A 105 17.56 -18.57 -1.75
CA ALA A 105 17.31 -17.50 -2.72
C ALA A 105 16.92 -16.19 -2.03
N LEU A 106 16.09 -16.23 -0.99
CA LEU A 106 15.67 -15.04 -0.25
C LEU A 106 16.83 -14.38 0.52
N LYS A 107 17.79 -15.17 1.03
CA LYS A 107 19.00 -14.65 1.67
C LYS A 107 19.86 -13.84 0.71
N ASP A 108 19.94 -14.24 -0.56
CA ASP A 108 20.68 -13.51 -1.59
C ASP A 108 20.11 -12.11 -1.87
N PHE A 109 18.82 -11.89 -1.58
CA PHE A 109 18.12 -10.61 -1.75
C PHE A 109 17.87 -9.85 -0.45
N GLY A 110 18.36 -10.33 0.70
CA GLY A 110 18.09 -9.69 2.00
C GLY A 110 18.53 -8.23 2.10
N THR A 111 19.55 -7.82 1.34
CA THR A 111 20.01 -6.42 1.24
C THR A 111 19.37 -5.62 0.12
N ALA A 112 18.72 -6.27 -0.85
CA ALA A 112 18.13 -5.60 -2.02
C ALA A 112 16.81 -4.88 -1.69
N PHE A 113 16.16 -5.26 -0.59
CA PHE A 113 14.88 -4.69 -0.14
C PHE A 113 15.00 -3.89 1.17
N SER A 114 16.22 -3.66 1.66
CA SER A 114 16.50 -2.73 2.76
C SER A 114 16.54 -1.29 2.24
N ASN A 115 15.77 -0.40 2.86
CA ASN A 115 15.70 1.04 2.55
C ASN A 115 16.45 1.83 3.64
#